data_AF-A0A482VFI3-F1
#
_entry.id   AF-A0A482VFI3-F1
#
_cell.length_a   1.000
_cell.length_b   1.000
_cell.length_c   1.000
_cell.angle_alpha   90.00
_cell.angle_beta   90.00
_cell.angle_gamma   90.00
#
_symmetry.space_group_name_H-M   'P 1'
#
loop_
_entity.id
_entity.type
_entity.pdbx_description
1 polymer ?
#
loop_
_entity_poly.entity_id
_entity_poly.type
_entity_poly.pdbx_seq_one_letter_code
_entity_poly.pdbx_strand_id
1 'polypeptide(L)'
;MRGNHTTLFDGWKSYVRRHGDRRMYGVKLDIKDAYGNVDVRFLIVLISALRSEFLSDFEAEFVIERVKNQFVTFRKRVYQWRHGLLQGDRLSACLCELYMSYLDKTLPEVKPNCFMDRTVDDYIFCSTEAHEVVNFMREVRVTHQINETKTRTNVACGSDEEIPYCGKLFNLATKEVKKLYVFGRQYNIRHKFKLWNFKRTISETDVKLFLKKAMKFAYNNNCFTKMELNTVFNSQRTVLENFFEGMIYAAYKFDAAVMAVRNVLGENTDFILDVLHETVQQYSISVRRKVECYKGDYYREVITQQHLKILAYKAFVLVFKRRNEIYKNIIKEIKSVCDLKLHFSSSFIDYKYFTRLPAAFKDVKVNRSISM
;
A
#
# COMPACT_ATOMS: atom_id res chain seq x y z
N MET A 1 16.78 -10.03 -18.76
CA MET A 1 16.38 -8.61 -18.80
C MET A 1 17.61 -7.70 -18.91
N ARG A 2 17.88 -7.12 -20.09
CA ARG A 2 18.69 -5.89 -20.17
C ARG A 2 17.74 -4.72 -19.94
N GLY A 3 18.12 -3.83 -19.04
CA GLY A 3 17.25 -2.93 -18.31
C GLY A 3 16.48 -1.90 -19.14
N ASN A 4 15.16 -1.93 -18.98
CA ASN A 4 14.43 -0.73 -18.62
C ASN A 4 13.82 -1.03 -17.26
N HIS A 5 14.32 -0.42 -16.19
CA HIS A 5 13.69 -0.50 -14.87
C HIS A 5 12.33 0.23 -14.94
N THR A 6 11.30 -0.45 -15.46
CA THR A 6 9.94 0.07 -15.45
C THR A 6 9.40 -0.05 -14.04
N THR A 7 8.95 1.06 -13.45
CA THR A 7 8.27 1.00 -12.16
C THR A 7 7.00 0.16 -12.28
N LEU A 8 6.51 -0.44 -11.18
CA LEU A 8 5.24 -1.19 -11.15
C LEU A 8 4.11 -0.45 -11.87
N PHE A 9 4.01 0.86 -11.70
CA PHE A 9 3.04 1.70 -12.42
C PHE A 9 3.26 1.71 -13.93
N ASP A 10 4.49 1.91 -14.39
CA ASP A 10 4.81 2.02 -15.82
C ASP A 10 4.70 0.66 -16.52
N GLY A 11 5.07 -0.42 -15.83
CA GLY A 11 4.88 -1.80 -16.28
C GLY A 11 3.40 -2.14 -16.41
N TRP A 12 2.59 -1.90 -15.37
CA TRP A 12 1.14 -2.15 -15.41
C TRP A 12 0.45 -1.29 -16.48
N LYS A 13 0.76 0.01 -16.52
CA LYS A 13 0.24 0.94 -17.54
C LYS A 13 0.52 0.44 -18.96
N SER A 14 1.76 0.02 -19.23
CA SER A 14 2.16 -0.46 -20.56
C SER A 14 1.49 -1.79 -20.90
N TYR A 15 1.29 -2.66 -19.90
CA TYR A 15 0.58 -3.92 -20.07
C TYR A 15 -0.90 -3.71 -20.41
N VAL A 16 -1.61 -2.90 -19.62
CA VAL A 16 -3.03 -2.59 -19.86
C VAL A 16 -3.24 -1.93 -21.23
N ARG A 17 -2.40 -0.96 -21.59
CA ARG A 17 -2.49 -0.28 -22.89
C ARG A 17 -2.32 -1.22 -24.08
N ARG A 18 -1.37 -2.18 -23.99
CA ARG A 18 -1.12 -3.14 -25.08
C ARG A 18 -2.26 -4.12 -25.28
N HIS A 19 -3.02 -4.43 -24.24
CA HIS A 19 -4.04 -5.48 -24.28
C HIS A 19 -5.48 -4.97 -24.28
N GLY A 20 -5.71 -3.67 -24.12
CA GLY A 20 -7.03 -3.05 -24.27
C GLY A 20 -8.06 -3.75 -23.42
N ASP A 21 -9.15 -4.24 -24.03
CA ASP A 21 -10.26 -4.93 -23.36
C ASP A 21 -10.09 -6.46 -23.22
N ARG A 22 -8.98 -7.04 -23.68
CA ARG A 22 -8.75 -8.49 -23.56
C ARG A 22 -8.82 -8.94 -22.10
N ARG A 23 -9.38 -10.12 -21.86
CA ARG A 23 -9.40 -10.76 -20.54
C ARG A 23 -7.96 -10.99 -20.07
N MET A 24 -7.70 -10.70 -18.80
CA MET A 24 -6.41 -10.96 -18.17
C MET A 24 -6.54 -12.12 -17.20
N TYR A 25 -5.54 -12.98 -17.24
CA TYR A 25 -5.32 -14.02 -16.26
C TYR A 25 -4.11 -13.65 -15.43
N GLY A 26 -4.11 -13.96 -14.13
CA GLY A 26 -2.98 -13.64 -13.30
C GLY A 26 -2.91 -14.44 -12.02
N VAL A 27 -1.74 -14.36 -11.41
CA VAL A 27 -1.43 -14.99 -10.13
C VAL A 27 -0.56 -14.06 -9.28
N LYS A 28 -0.81 -14.06 -7.98
CA LYS A 28 0.15 -13.64 -6.97
C LYS A 28 0.66 -14.86 -6.21
N LEU A 29 1.97 -15.02 -6.16
CA LEU A 29 2.67 -16.07 -5.42
C LEU A 29 3.42 -15.45 -4.24
N ASP A 30 3.36 -16.12 -3.08
CA ASP A 30 4.09 -15.76 -1.85
C ASP A 30 5.20 -16.79 -1.64
N ILE A 31 6.45 -16.36 -1.69
CA ILE A 31 7.63 -17.20 -1.48
C ILE A 31 7.78 -17.43 0.02
N LYS A 32 7.71 -18.69 0.42
CA LYS A 32 7.87 -19.09 1.81
C LYS A 32 9.34 -18.91 2.21
N ASP A 33 9.56 -18.13 3.26
CA ASP A 33 10.87 -17.97 3.91
C ASP A 33 12.00 -17.67 2.92
N ALA A 34 11.83 -16.63 2.09
CA ALA A 34 12.78 -16.27 1.04
C ALA A 34 14.23 -16.13 1.57
N TYR A 35 14.41 -15.61 2.78
CA TYR A 35 15.71 -15.47 3.43
C TYR A 35 16.29 -16.81 3.89
N GLY A 36 15.49 -17.63 4.58
CA GLY A 36 15.95 -18.90 5.11
C GLY A 36 16.19 -19.96 4.03
N ASN A 37 15.49 -19.86 2.89
CA ASN A 37 15.66 -20.76 1.75
C ASN A 37 16.79 -20.36 0.78
N VAL A 38 17.55 -19.30 1.08
CA VAL A 38 18.77 -18.99 0.31
C VAL A 38 19.81 -20.10 0.49
N ASP A 39 20.25 -20.69 -0.62
CA ASP A 39 21.42 -21.56 -0.60
C ASP A 39 22.71 -20.72 -0.41
N VAL A 40 23.21 -20.74 0.83
CA VAL A 40 24.43 -20.04 1.24
C VAL A 40 25.64 -20.44 0.38
N ARG A 41 25.77 -21.72 0.00
CA ARG A 41 26.92 -22.16 -0.82
C ARG A 41 26.85 -21.53 -2.19
N PHE A 42 25.67 -21.50 -2.79
CA PHE A 42 25.47 -20.87 -4.08
C PHE A 42 25.62 -19.34 -4.02
N LEU A 43 25.10 -18.70 -2.98
CA LEU A 43 25.26 -17.26 -2.78
C LEU A 43 26.74 -16.85 -2.67
N ILE A 44 27.58 -17.66 -2.01
CA ILE A 44 29.03 -17.43 -1.95
C ILE A 44 29.64 -17.42 -3.35
N VAL A 45 29.25 -18.36 -4.22
CA VAL A 45 29.70 -18.38 -5.61
C VAL A 45 29.29 -17.11 -6.35
N LEU A 46 28.05 -16.64 -6.14
CA LEU A 46 27.57 -15.37 -6.72
C LEU A 46 28.40 -14.18 -6.23
N ILE A 47 28.69 -14.09 -4.93
CA ILE A 47 29.51 -13.00 -4.37
C ILE A 47 30.94 -13.06 -4.91
N SER A 48 31.53 -14.26 -5.00
CA SER A 48 32.86 -14.46 -5.58
C SER A 48 32.95 -14.02 -7.03
N ALA A 49 31.88 -14.20 -7.82
CA ALA A 49 31.82 -13.74 -9.20
C ALA A 49 31.76 -12.20 -9.34
N LEU A 50 31.46 -11.47 -8.28
CA LEU A 50 31.46 -9.99 -8.27
C LEU A 50 32.84 -9.39 -7.93
N ARG A 51 33.82 -10.23 -7.59
CA ARG A 51 35.20 -9.80 -7.30
C ARG A 51 35.82 -9.09 -8.50
N SER A 52 36.64 -8.09 -8.20
CA SER A 52 37.38 -7.26 -9.16
C SER A 52 36.53 -6.38 -10.08
N GLU A 53 35.30 -6.78 -10.42
CA GLU A 53 34.37 -5.99 -11.23
C GLU A 53 33.57 -5.00 -10.38
N PHE A 54 33.01 -5.45 -9.24
CA PHE A 54 32.14 -4.62 -8.38
C PHE A 54 32.60 -4.55 -6.93
N LEU A 55 33.34 -5.56 -6.45
CA LEU A 55 33.86 -5.64 -5.09
C LEU A 55 35.37 -5.88 -5.12
N SER A 56 36.09 -5.24 -4.21
CA SER A 56 37.47 -5.65 -3.93
C SER A 56 37.51 -7.06 -3.33
N ASP A 57 38.68 -7.72 -3.39
CA ASP A 57 38.86 -9.05 -2.80
C ASP A 57 38.56 -9.04 -1.29
N PHE A 58 38.95 -7.97 -0.60
CA PHE A 58 38.68 -7.80 0.82
C PHE A 58 37.17 -7.70 1.11
N GLU A 59 36.43 -6.90 0.35
CA GLU A 59 34.98 -6.74 0.53
C GLU A 59 34.24 -8.04 0.25
N ALA A 60 34.58 -8.74 -0.84
CA ALA A 60 33.98 -10.02 -1.18
C ALA A 60 34.23 -11.06 -0.07
N GLU A 61 35.47 -11.17 0.42
CA GLU A 61 35.81 -12.10 1.50
C GLU A 61 35.08 -11.74 2.80
N PHE A 62 35.02 -10.47 3.15
CA PHE A 62 34.28 -10.00 4.32
C PHE A 62 32.81 -10.40 4.27
N VAL A 63 32.15 -10.22 3.12
CA VAL A 63 30.74 -10.58 2.94
C VAL A 63 30.57 -12.11 2.99
N ILE A 64 31.44 -12.87 2.32
CA ILE A 64 31.42 -14.33 2.31
C ILE A 64 31.56 -14.89 3.72
N GLU A 65 32.54 -14.43 4.49
CA GLU A 65 32.75 -14.89 5.86
C GLU A 65 31.56 -14.54 6.76
N ARG A 66 30.96 -13.35 6.58
CA ARG A 66 29.77 -12.96 7.33
C ARG A 66 28.57 -13.87 7.03
N VAL A 67 28.37 -14.28 5.78
CA VAL A 67 27.26 -15.17 5.39
C VAL A 67 27.49 -16.61 5.88
N LYS A 68 28.74 -17.10 5.84
CA LYS A 68 29.09 -18.43 6.38
C LYS A 68 28.93 -18.52 7.89
N ASN A 69 29.35 -17.47 8.60
CA ASN A 69 29.56 -17.48 10.04
C ASN A 69 28.57 -16.55 10.77
N GLN A 70 27.29 -16.87 10.64
CA GLN A 70 26.21 -16.12 11.29
C GLN A 70 26.00 -16.63 12.72
N PHE A 71 26.50 -15.92 13.73
CA PHE A 71 26.33 -16.29 15.14
C PHE A 71 25.27 -15.44 15.84
N VAL A 72 24.42 -16.07 16.64
CA VAL A 72 23.37 -15.42 17.43
C VAL A 72 23.44 -15.84 18.89
N THR A 73 23.11 -14.93 19.79
CA THR A 73 23.05 -15.21 21.23
C THR A 73 21.61 -15.42 21.67
N PHE A 74 21.33 -16.58 22.25
CA PHE A 74 20.02 -16.89 22.84
C PHE A 74 20.21 -17.51 24.22
N ARG A 75 19.51 -16.98 25.23
CA ARG A 75 19.57 -17.47 26.63
C ARG A 75 21.00 -17.71 27.13
N LYS A 76 21.87 -16.70 27.00
CA LYS A 76 23.30 -16.71 27.39
C LYS A 76 24.17 -17.77 26.68
N ARG A 77 23.70 -18.36 25.58
CA ARG A 77 24.48 -19.29 24.75
C ARG A 77 24.62 -18.73 23.34
N VAL A 78 25.74 -19.03 22.70
CA VAL A 78 26.01 -18.67 21.30
C VAL A 78 25.63 -19.85 20.41
N TYR A 79 24.88 -19.57 19.35
CA TYR A 79 24.46 -20.55 18.35
C TYR A 79 24.93 -20.08 16.97
N GLN A 80 25.24 -21.03 16.10
CA GLN A 80 25.44 -20.75 14.68
C GLN A 80 24.10 -20.90 13.96
N TRP A 81 23.68 -19.85 13.26
CA TRP A 81 22.56 -19.88 12.34
C TRP A 81 22.98 -20.57 11.04
N ARG A 82 22.29 -21.66 10.67
CA ARG A 82 22.62 -22.49 9.50
C ARG A 82 21.51 -22.57 8.44
N HIS A 83 20.44 -21.79 8.58
CA HIS A 83 19.27 -21.82 7.70
C HIS A 83 19.20 -20.53 6.86
N GLY A 84 19.87 -20.52 5.71
CA GLY A 84 19.91 -19.36 4.81
C GLY A 84 20.49 -18.09 5.44
N LEU A 85 19.91 -16.95 5.09
CA LEU A 85 20.29 -15.63 5.58
C LEU A 85 19.52 -15.25 6.85
N LEU A 86 20.23 -14.73 7.85
CA LEU A 86 19.65 -14.27 9.11
C LEU A 86 18.87 -12.97 8.91
N GLN A 87 17.56 -13.02 9.17
CA GLN A 87 16.72 -11.82 9.15
C GLN A 87 17.13 -10.84 10.25
N GLY A 88 17.25 -9.56 9.89
CA GLY A 88 17.71 -8.50 10.79
C GLY A 88 19.21 -8.18 10.68
N ASP A 89 20.00 -9.02 9.99
CA ASP A 89 21.34 -8.61 9.57
C ASP A 89 21.27 -7.53 8.47
N ARG A 90 22.24 -6.61 8.49
CA ARG A 90 22.27 -5.44 7.59
C ARG A 90 22.45 -5.81 6.12
N LEU A 91 23.12 -6.93 5.82
CA LEU A 91 23.38 -7.35 4.44
C LEU A 91 22.34 -8.34 3.90
N SER A 92 21.58 -9.00 4.77
CA SER A 92 20.66 -10.06 4.34
C SER A 92 19.66 -9.61 3.28
N ALA A 93 19.16 -8.37 3.36
CA ALA A 93 18.17 -7.89 2.39
C ALA A 93 18.74 -7.76 0.97
N CYS A 94 19.91 -7.15 0.80
CA CYS A 94 20.52 -6.99 -0.51
C CYS A 94 21.08 -8.30 -1.06
N LEU A 95 21.60 -9.18 -0.19
CA LEU A 95 22.09 -10.50 -0.57
C LEU A 95 20.95 -11.45 -0.97
N CYS A 96 19.82 -11.39 -0.27
CA CYS A 96 18.60 -12.09 -0.68
C CYS A 96 18.17 -11.59 -2.06
N GLU A 97 18.11 -10.27 -2.28
CA GLU A 97 17.73 -9.71 -3.58
C GLU A 97 18.70 -10.12 -4.72
N LEU A 98 20.01 -10.18 -4.46
CA LEU A 98 21.00 -10.69 -5.41
C LEU A 98 20.72 -12.15 -5.78
N TYR A 99 20.49 -12.99 -4.78
CA TYR A 99 20.17 -14.41 -4.97
C TYR A 99 18.87 -14.59 -5.76
N MET A 100 17.80 -13.90 -5.37
CA MET A 100 16.50 -13.93 -6.05
C MET A 100 16.60 -13.43 -7.50
N SER A 101 17.35 -12.36 -7.74
CA SER A 101 17.60 -11.83 -9.09
C SER A 101 18.39 -12.81 -9.97
N TYR A 102 19.21 -13.67 -9.38
CA TYR A 102 19.84 -14.75 -10.11
C TYR A 102 18.83 -15.84 -10.47
N LEU A 103 18.00 -16.27 -9.52
CA LEU A 103 16.94 -17.25 -9.76
C LEU A 103 15.92 -16.76 -10.79
N ASP A 104 15.62 -15.46 -10.84
CA ASP A 104 14.76 -14.89 -11.88
C ASP A 104 15.26 -15.17 -13.31
N LYS A 105 16.56 -15.42 -13.50
CA LYS A 105 17.14 -15.75 -14.82
C LYS A 105 16.85 -17.17 -15.27
N THR A 106 16.47 -18.06 -14.35
CA THR A 106 16.08 -19.44 -14.69
C THR A 106 14.60 -19.54 -15.07
N LEU A 107 13.81 -18.51 -14.74
CA LEU A 107 12.42 -18.40 -15.18
C LEU A 107 12.36 -18.11 -16.70
N PRO A 108 11.32 -18.60 -17.41
CA PRO A 108 11.14 -18.29 -18.82
C PRO A 108 11.13 -16.80 -19.08
N GLU A 109 11.66 -16.40 -20.24
CA GLU A 109 11.61 -15.00 -20.65
C GLU A 109 10.16 -14.51 -20.72
N VAL A 110 9.90 -13.36 -20.07
CA VAL A 110 8.56 -12.77 -20.04
C VAL A 110 8.18 -12.31 -21.43
N LYS A 111 7.24 -13.04 -22.04
CA LYS A 111 6.73 -12.75 -23.38
C LYS A 111 6.06 -11.36 -23.45
N PRO A 112 5.97 -10.73 -24.63
CA PRO A 112 5.34 -9.42 -24.77
C PRO A 112 3.88 -9.36 -24.29
N ASN A 113 3.15 -10.48 -24.32
CA ASN A 113 1.77 -10.60 -23.84
C ASN A 113 1.64 -10.84 -22.33
N CYS A 114 2.75 -10.78 -21.60
CA CYS A 114 2.84 -11.02 -20.17
C CYS A 114 3.29 -9.75 -19.43
N PHE A 115 2.97 -9.71 -18.14
CA PHE A 115 3.44 -8.75 -17.17
C PHE A 115 3.96 -9.51 -15.96
N MET A 116 5.14 -9.13 -15.46
CA MET A 116 5.73 -9.70 -14.27
C MET A 116 6.36 -8.59 -13.44
N ASP A 117 6.13 -8.63 -12.14
CA ASP A 117 6.82 -7.80 -11.16
C ASP A 117 7.10 -8.65 -9.92
N ARG A 118 8.19 -8.34 -9.21
CA ARG A 118 8.63 -9.08 -8.03
C ARG A 118 9.07 -8.13 -6.92
N THR A 119 8.64 -8.42 -5.69
CA THR A 119 9.36 -8.02 -4.47
C THR A 119 10.11 -9.22 -3.90
N VAL A 120 10.97 -9.03 -2.90
CA VAL A 120 11.82 -10.11 -2.34
C VAL A 120 11.09 -11.46 -2.19
N ASP A 121 9.86 -11.44 -1.67
CA ASP A 121 9.06 -12.61 -1.34
C ASP A 121 7.72 -12.72 -2.10
N ASP A 122 7.38 -11.80 -3.00
CA ASP A 122 6.11 -11.87 -3.75
C ASP A 122 6.35 -11.73 -5.25
N TYR A 123 5.69 -12.58 -6.05
CA TYR A 123 5.54 -12.37 -7.48
C TYR A 123 4.11 -11.97 -7.82
N ILE A 124 3.95 -11.07 -8.79
CA ILE A 124 2.72 -10.94 -9.57
C ILE A 124 3.04 -11.24 -11.03
N PHE A 125 2.25 -12.14 -11.63
CA PHE A 125 2.37 -12.48 -13.05
C PHE A 125 1.00 -12.45 -13.70
N CYS A 126 0.89 -11.77 -14.85
CA CYS A 126 -0.33 -11.68 -15.64
C CYS A 126 -0.07 -12.03 -17.11
N SER A 127 -1.03 -12.67 -17.76
CA SER A 127 -1.03 -12.97 -19.19
C SER A 127 -2.44 -12.85 -19.76
N THR A 128 -2.54 -12.63 -21.07
CA THR A 128 -3.82 -12.79 -21.79
C THR A 128 -4.17 -14.26 -22.06
N GLU A 129 -3.24 -15.17 -21.78
CA GLU A 129 -3.37 -16.61 -21.99
C GLU A 129 -3.25 -17.35 -20.65
N ALA A 130 -4.29 -18.08 -20.25
CA ALA A 130 -4.33 -18.74 -18.93
C ALA A 130 -3.22 -19.77 -18.74
N HIS A 131 -2.85 -20.50 -19.80
CA HIS A 131 -1.80 -21.53 -19.74
C HIS A 131 -0.41 -20.96 -19.44
N GLU A 132 -0.12 -19.71 -19.83
CA GLU A 132 1.14 -19.03 -19.48
C GLU A 132 1.23 -18.81 -17.97
N VAL A 133 0.13 -18.45 -17.32
CA VAL A 133 0.08 -18.30 -15.86
C VAL A 133 0.28 -19.65 -15.17
N VAL A 134 -0.34 -20.72 -15.68
CA VAL A 134 -0.14 -22.08 -15.16
C VAL A 134 1.32 -22.53 -15.30
N ASN A 135 1.93 -22.28 -16.46
CA ASN A 135 3.34 -22.59 -16.68
C ASN A 135 4.24 -21.78 -15.75
N PHE A 136 4.00 -20.47 -15.61
CA PHE A 136 4.75 -19.64 -14.67
C PHE A 136 4.69 -20.17 -13.23
N MET A 137 3.50 -20.54 -12.75
CA MET A 137 3.35 -21.15 -11.42
C MET A 137 4.16 -22.44 -11.27
N ARG A 138 4.21 -23.28 -12.32
CA ARG A 138 5.00 -24.52 -12.33
C ARG A 138 6.50 -24.22 -12.21
N GLU A 139 7.01 -23.29 -13.02
CA GLU A 139 8.44 -22.94 -13.04
C GLU A 139 8.90 -22.30 -11.72
N VAL A 140 8.09 -21.42 -11.14
CA VAL A 140 8.41 -20.82 -9.83
C VAL A 140 8.44 -21.89 -8.74
N ARG A 141 7.55 -22.88 -8.76
CA ARG A 141 7.54 -23.99 -7.79
C ARG A 141 8.75 -24.93 -7.89
N VAL A 142 9.43 -24.97 -9.03
CA VAL A 142 10.69 -25.74 -9.19
C VAL A 142 11.83 -25.06 -8.43
N THR A 143 11.84 -23.74 -8.40
CA THR A 143 12.94 -22.93 -7.85
C THR A 143 12.67 -22.43 -6.43
N HIS A 144 11.40 -22.34 -6.02
CA HIS A 144 10.98 -21.74 -4.76
C HIS A 144 9.94 -22.57 -4.02
N GLN A 145 9.99 -22.53 -2.70
CA GLN A 145 8.89 -22.99 -1.86
C GLN A 145 7.79 -21.91 -1.81
N ILE A 146 6.57 -22.25 -2.24
CA ILE A 146 5.44 -21.31 -2.27
C ILE A 146 4.50 -21.54 -1.09
N ASN A 147 3.97 -20.45 -0.53
CA ASN A 147 2.87 -20.49 0.42
C ASN A 147 1.53 -20.55 -0.32
N GLU A 148 1.06 -21.77 -0.57
CA GLU A 148 -0.17 -22.05 -1.31
C GLU A 148 -1.40 -21.34 -0.73
N THR A 149 -1.50 -21.19 0.60
CA THR A 149 -2.65 -20.53 1.25
C THR A 149 -2.77 -19.03 0.95
N LYS A 150 -1.65 -18.41 0.57
CA LYS A 150 -1.57 -17.00 0.20
C LYS A 150 -1.53 -16.77 -1.30
N THR A 151 -1.53 -17.84 -2.09
CA THR A 151 -1.65 -17.73 -3.54
C THR A 151 -3.04 -17.18 -3.89
N ARG A 152 -3.09 -16.26 -4.85
CA ARG A 152 -4.33 -15.66 -5.36
C ARG A 152 -4.29 -15.70 -6.88
N THR A 153 -5.34 -16.17 -7.52
CA THR A 153 -5.38 -16.32 -8.98
C THR A 153 -6.81 -16.38 -9.51
N ASN A 154 -7.01 -15.93 -10.75
CA ASN A 154 -8.27 -16.07 -11.47
C ASN A 154 -8.26 -17.20 -12.53
N VAL A 155 -7.25 -18.07 -12.53
CA VAL A 155 -7.12 -19.17 -13.52
C VAL A 155 -7.84 -20.46 -13.11
N ALA A 156 -8.02 -20.69 -11.80
CA ALA A 156 -8.72 -21.87 -11.27
C ALA A 156 -10.21 -21.55 -10.95
N CYS A 157 -11.06 -22.59 -10.88
CA CYS A 157 -12.46 -22.45 -10.45
C CYS A 157 -12.54 -21.85 -9.04
N GLY A 158 -13.25 -20.73 -8.88
CA GLY A 158 -13.27 -19.90 -7.66
C GLY A 158 -12.50 -18.57 -7.79
N SER A 159 -12.27 -18.12 -9.03
CA SER A 159 -11.38 -17.05 -9.46
C SER A 159 -11.42 -15.75 -8.63
N ASP A 160 -10.29 -15.44 -7.98
CA ASP A 160 -10.02 -14.13 -7.39
C ASP A 160 -9.68 -13.14 -8.51
N GLU A 161 -10.67 -12.40 -9.01
CA GLU A 161 -10.43 -11.32 -9.98
C GLU A 161 -9.66 -10.14 -9.36
N GLU A 162 -9.56 -10.07 -8.03
CA GLU A 162 -8.81 -9.06 -7.30
C GLU A 162 -7.53 -9.65 -6.69
N ILE A 163 -6.38 -9.23 -7.19
CA ILE A 163 -5.06 -9.71 -6.77
C ILE A 163 -4.39 -8.69 -5.83
N PRO A 164 -4.17 -9.03 -4.54
CA PRO A 164 -3.44 -8.16 -3.63
C PRO A 164 -1.93 -8.24 -3.87
N TYR A 165 -1.29 -7.11 -4.16
CA TYR A 165 0.15 -7.04 -4.38
C TYR A 165 0.71 -5.65 -4.02
N CYS A 166 1.85 -5.59 -3.33
CA CYS A 166 2.50 -4.33 -2.92
C CYS A 166 1.59 -3.32 -2.19
N GLY A 167 0.65 -3.81 -1.38
CA GLY A 167 -0.33 -2.98 -0.68
C GLY A 167 -1.32 -2.27 -1.62
N LYS A 168 -1.54 -2.82 -2.81
CA LYS A 168 -2.56 -2.46 -3.80
C LYS A 168 -3.44 -3.68 -4.10
N LEU A 169 -4.59 -3.44 -4.70
CA LEU A 169 -5.54 -4.46 -5.15
C LEU A 169 -5.76 -4.28 -6.65
N PHE A 170 -5.28 -5.23 -7.44
CA PHE A 170 -5.37 -5.22 -8.90
C PHE A 170 -6.60 -6.00 -9.33
N ASN A 171 -7.57 -5.35 -9.96
CA ASN A 171 -8.72 -6.05 -10.53
C ASN A 171 -8.36 -6.48 -11.97
N LEU A 172 -8.25 -7.78 -12.23
CA LEU A 172 -7.82 -8.30 -13.53
C LEU A 172 -8.93 -8.18 -14.60
N ALA A 173 -10.19 -8.14 -14.18
CA ALA A 173 -11.32 -7.93 -15.08
C ALA A 173 -11.41 -6.46 -15.54
N THR A 174 -11.38 -5.50 -14.61
CA THR A 174 -11.51 -4.07 -14.91
C THR A 174 -10.19 -3.37 -15.21
N LYS A 175 -9.04 -3.99 -14.86
CA LYS A 175 -7.66 -3.46 -14.92
C LYS A 175 -7.37 -2.31 -13.97
N GLU A 176 -8.35 -1.96 -13.15
CA GLU A 176 -8.27 -0.88 -12.19
C GLU A 176 -7.51 -1.32 -10.94
N VAL A 177 -6.89 -0.36 -10.27
CA VAL A 177 -6.09 -0.59 -9.08
C VAL A 177 -6.60 0.27 -7.94
N LYS A 178 -6.89 -0.39 -6.81
CA LYS A 178 -7.24 0.26 -5.55
C LYS A 178 -6.14 0.14 -4.52
N LYS A 179 -6.20 0.99 -3.49
CA LYS A 179 -5.34 0.83 -2.32
C LYS A 179 -5.84 -0.37 -1.50
N LEU A 180 -4.94 -1.27 -1.11
CA LEU A 180 -5.31 -2.38 -0.22
C LEU A 180 -5.29 -1.91 1.24
N TYR A 181 -6.42 -2.05 1.92
CA TYR A 181 -6.58 -1.81 3.35
C TYR A 181 -6.83 -3.12 4.09
N VAL A 182 -5.86 -3.56 4.89
CA VAL A 182 -5.96 -4.79 5.70
C VAL A 182 -5.99 -4.44 7.18
N PHE A 183 -7.12 -4.73 7.81
CA PHE A 183 -7.32 -4.67 9.25
C PHE A 183 -7.88 -6.01 9.71
N GLY A 184 -7.27 -6.60 10.75
CA GLY A 184 -7.87 -7.77 11.39
C GLY A 184 -9.25 -7.44 11.96
N ARG A 185 -10.07 -8.47 12.20
CA ARG A 185 -11.36 -8.28 12.87
C ARG A 185 -11.14 -7.57 14.22
N GLN A 186 -11.91 -6.51 14.49
CA GLN A 186 -11.78 -5.69 15.71
C GLN A 186 -10.40 -5.04 15.90
N TYR A 187 -9.60 -4.90 14.84
CA TYR A 187 -8.29 -4.26 14.91
C TYR A 187 -8.43 -2.80 15.36
N ASN A 188 -7.64 -2.39 16.36
CA ASN A 188 -7.64 -1.02 16.84
C ASN A 188 -6.85 -0.11 15.89
N ILE A 189 -7.57 0.64 15.05
CA ILE A 189 -7.00 1.38 13.92
C ILE A 189 -5.96 2.42 14.33
N ARG A 190 -6.01 2.92 15.57
CA ARG A 190 -5.03 3.89 16.09
C ARG A 190 -3.59 3.38 16.01
N HIS A 191 -3.39 2.06 16.05
CA HIS A 191 -2.06 1.44 15.95
C HIS A 191 -1.41 1.59 14.57
N LYS A 192 -2.16 2.00 13.54
CA LYS A 192 -1.59 2.37 12.25
C LYS A 192 -0.92 3.75 12.26
N PHE A 193 -1.16 4.56 13.29
CA PHE A 193 -0.76 5.95 13.31
C PHE A 193 0.34 6.19 14.35
N LYS A 194 1.50 6.64 13.88
CA LYS A 194 2.54 7.21 14.74
C LYS A 194 2.29 8.71 14.90
N LEU A 195 1.70 9.09 16.03
CA LEU A 195 1.40 10.49 16.36
C LEU A 195 2.53 11.15 17.17
N TRP A 196 3.28 10.36 17.94
CA TRP A 196 4.33 10.85 18.82
C TRP A 196 5.71 10.67 18.18
N ASN A 197 6.51 11.73 18.21
CA ASN A 197 7.91 11.71 17.83
C ASN A 197 8.77 12.23 18.98
N PHE A 198 9.34 11.32 19.78
CA PHE A 198 10.17 11.66 20.94
C PHE A 198 11.43 12.47 20.60
N LYS A 199 11.91 12.43 19.35
CA LYS A 199 13.04 13.26 18.91
C LYS A 199 12.64 14.70 18.58
N ARG A 200 11.34 14.98 18.41
CA ARG A 200 10.77 16.28 18.07
C ARG A 200 9.44 16.45 18.78
N THR A 201 9.51 16.68 20.08
CA THR A 201 8.34 16.87 20.95
C THR A 201 7.59 18.16 20.58
N ILE A 202 6.33 18.23 21.02
CA ILE A 202 5.45 19.38 20.86
C ILE A 202 4.97 19.73 22.26
N SER A 203 4.90 21.02 22.59
CA SER A 203 4.34 21.49 23.86
C SER A 203 2.91 20.97 24.03
N GLU A 204 2.54 20.58 25.24
CA GLU A 204 1.18 20.13 25.55
C GLU A 204 0.14 21.22 25.25
N THR A 205 0.52 22.49 25.37
CA THR A 205 -0.34 23.64 25.06
C THR A 205 -0.52 23.90 23.56
N ASP A 206 0.37 23.39 22.69
CA ASP A 206 0.33 23.64 21.25
C ASP A 206 -0.41 22.52 20.49
N VAL A 207 -1.69 22.38 20.85
CA VAL A 207 -2.52 21.31 20.29
C VAL A 207 -2.82 21.52 18.80
N LYS A 208 -2.95 22.77 18.37
CA LYS A 208 -3.17 23.10 16.95
C LYS A 208 -1.98 22.62 16.10
N LEU A 209 -0.74 22.83 16.54
CA LEU A 209 0.43 22.30 15.83
C LEU A 209 0.48 20.76 15.85
N PHE A 210 0.13 20.12 16.97
CA PHE A 210 0.05 18.65 17.05
C PHE A 210 -0.92 18.07 16.01
N LEU A 211 -2.15 18.59 15.95
CA LEU A 211 -3.15 18.15 14.99
C LEU A 211 -2.71 18.42 13.54
N LYS A 212 -2.17 19.62 13.25
CA LYS A 212 -1.64 19.96 11.91
C LYS A 212 -0.51 19.01 11.48
N LYS A 213 0.43 18.68 12.37
CA LYS A 213 1.51 17.73 12.06
C LYS A 213 0.98 16.32 11.84
N ALA A 214 0.00 15.87 12.63
CA ALA A 214 -0.65 14.57 12.43
C ALA A 214 -1.29 14.46 11.03
N MET A 215 -1.85 15.57 10.53
CA MET A 215 -2.57 15.62 9.26
C MET A 215 -1.74 16.04 8.05
N LYS A 216 -0.46 16.34 8.20
CA LYS A 216 0.40 16.74 7.07
C LYS A 216 0.33 15.72 5.90
N PHE A 217 -0.03 16.21 4.71
CA PHE A 217 -0.25 15.37 3.51
C PHE A 217 0.93 14.44 3.20
N ALA A 218 2.16 14.93 3.34
CA ALA A 218 3.39 14.16 3.10
C ALA A 218 3.44 12.83 3.89
N TYR A 219 2.84 12.77 5.08
CA TYR A 219 2.83 11.56 5.91
C TYR A 219 1.71 10.58 5.56
N ASN A 220 0.73 10.98 4.74
CA ASN A 220 -0.39 10.15 4.32
C ASN A 220 -0.43 9.94 2.80
N ASN A 221 0.62 10.39 2.08
CA ASN A 221 0.73 10.35 0.62
C ASN A 221 0.73 8.92 0.04
N ASN A 222 0.98 7.89 0.86
CA ASN A 222 0.92 6.48 0.46
C ASN A 222 -0.50 6.00 0.06
N CYS A 223 -1.56 6.75 0.44
CA CYS A 223 -2.93 6.51 0.00
C CYS A 223 -3.30 7.29 -1.28
N PHE A 224 -2.43 8.19 -1.72
CA PHE A 224 -2.71 9.15 -2.79
C PHE A 224 -1.58 9.09 -3.83
N THR A 225 -1.17 7.90 -4.28
CA THR A 225 -0.06 7.75 -5.24
C THR A 225 -0.56 7.79 -6.69
N LYS A 226 0.36 7.77 -7.66
CA LYS A 226 0.00 7.67 -9.08
C LYS A 226 -0.77 6.38 -9.41
N MET A 227 -0.58 5.29 -8.66
CA MET A 227 -1.37 4.06 -8.86
C MET A 227 -2.86 4.26 -8.56
N GLU A 228 -3.21 5.01 -7.51
CA GLU A 228 -4.62 5.26 -7.15
C GLU A 228 -5.27 6.37 -7.99
N LEU A 229 -4.50 7.41 -8.31
CA LEU A 229 -5.04 8.71 -8.78
C LEU A 229 -4.83 8.99 -10.26
N ASN A 230 -4.39 8.00 -11.05
CA ASN A 230 -4.33 8.14 -12.51
C ASN A 230 -5.70 7.89 -13.14
N THR A 231 -5.92 8.41 -14.34
CA THR A 231 -7.06 8.03 -15.20
C THR A 231 -6.57 7.35 -16.49
N VAL A 232 -5.43 6.68 -16.41
CA VAL A 232 -4.82 5.96 -17.53
C VAL A 232 -5.34 4.53 -17.63
N PHE A 233 -5.51 3.87 -16.49
CA PHE A 233 -6.15 2.54 -16.40
C PHE A 233 -7.23 2.47 -15.32
N ASN A 234 -7.30 3.46 -14.42
CA ASN A 234 -8.45 3.58 -13.52
C ASN A 234 -9.53 4.44 -14.16
N SER A 235 -10.78 4.05 -13.99
CA SER A 235 -11.89 4.96 -14.24
C SER A 235 -11.87 6.13 -13.26
N GLN A 236 -12.47 7.24 -13.69
CA GLN A 236 -12.73 8.38 -12.82
C GLN A 236 -13.52 7.99 -11.56
N ARG A 237 -14.44 7.02 -11.65
CA ARG A 237 -15.14 6.46 -10.49
C ARG A 237 -14.14 5.88 -9.49
N THR A 238 -13.25 4.98 -9.93
CA THR A 238 -12.26 4.34 -9.06
C THR A 238 -11.28 5.34 -8.45
N VAL A 239 -10.90 6.39 -9.18
CA VAL A 239 -10.09 7.50 -8.62
C VAL A 239 -10.80 8.19 -7.46
N LEU A 240 -12.10 8.46 -7.58
CA LEU A 240 -12.89 9.08 -6.52
C LEU A 240 -13.12 8.13 -5.34
N GLU A 241 -13.32 6.84 -5.59
CA GLU A 241 -13.40 5.80 -4.55
C GLU A 241 -12.08 5.69 -3.78
N ASN A 242 -10.94 5.62 -4.47
CA ASN A 242 -9.61 5.60 -3.86
C ASN A 242 -9.35 6.86 -3.02
N PHE A 243 -9.71 8.04 -3.53
CA PHE A 243 -9.60 9.27 -2.77
C PHE A 243 -10.47 9.24 -1.51
N PHE A 244 -11.73 8.82 -1.63
CA PHE A 244 -12.66 8.73 -0.52
C PHE A 244 -12.18 7.76 0.56
N GLU A 245 -11.72 6.57 0.20
CA GLU A 245 -11.13 5.61 1.13
C GLU A 245 -9.86 6.13 1.81
N GLY A 246 -9.00 6.82 1.04
CA GLY A 246 -7.85 7.54 1.58
C GLY A 246 -8.25 8.59 2.62
N MET A 247 -9.35 9.31 2.38
CA MET A 247 -9.90 10.28 3.33
C MET A 247 -10.56 9.61 4.55
N ILE A 248 -11.15 8.42 4.42
CA ILE A 248 -11.62 7.63 5.58
C ILE A 248 -10.43 7.25 6.47
N TYR A 249 -9.33 6.77 5.88
CA TYR A 249 -8.11 6.46 6.62
C TYR A 249 -7.54 7.70 7.32
N ALA A 250 -7.51 8.84 6.63
CA ALA A 250 -7.08 10.12 7.21
C ALA A 250 -8.02 10.59 8.34
N ALA A 251 -9.33 10.39 8.21
CA ALA A 251 -10.31 10.74 9.24
C ALA A 251 -10.15 9.89 10.51
N TYR A 252 -9.80 8.59 10.39
CA TYR A 252 -9.43 7.79 11.56
C TYR A 252 -8.12 8.24 12.21
N LYS A 253 -7.16 8.73 11.42
CA LYS A 253 -5.94 9.33 11.97
C LYS A 253 -6.24 10.61 12.73
N PHE A 254 -7.15 11.43 12.19
CA PHE A 254 -7.63 12.63 12.85
C PHE A 254 -8.35 12.32 14.15
N ASP A 255 -9.26 11.34 14.16
CA ASP A 255 -9.91 10.83 15.38
C ASP A 255 -8.88 10.42 16.43
N ALA A 256 -7.92 9.57 16.05
CA ALA A 256 -6.86 9.15 16.96
C ALA A 256 -6.02 10.32 17.50
N ALA A 257 -5.78 11.35 16.68
CA ALA A 257 -5.06 12.55 17.08
C ALA A 257 -5.87 13.40 18.06
N VAL A 258 -7.15 13.66 17.79
CA VAL A 258 -8.04 14.39 18.72
C VAL A 258 -8.16 13.63 20.04
N MET A 259 -8.32 12.30 20.00
CA MET A 259 -8.40 11.48 21.21
C MET A 259 -7.11 11.52 22.04
N ALA A 260 -5.95 11.73 21.41
CA ALA A 260 -4.67 11.82 22.12
C ALA A 260 -4.52 13.11 22.94
N VAL A 261 -5.24 14.18 22.57
CA VAL A 261 -5.14 15.50 23.20
C VAL A 261 -6.45 15.95 23.85
N ARG A 262 -7.50 15.12 23.81
CA ARG A 262 -8.87 15.46 24.26
C ARG A 262 -8.91 16.09 25.65
N ASN A 263 -8.13 15.58 26.59
CA ASN A 263 -8.12 16.10 27.96
C ASN A 263 -7.60 17.54 28.05
N VAL A 264 -6.73 17.94 27.11
CA VAL A 264 -6.20 19.31 27.00
C VAL A 264 -7.15 20.22 26.22
N LEU A 265 -7.95 19.65 25.31
CA LEU A 265 -8.90 20.41 24.48
C LEU A 265 -10.07 21.00 25.27
N GLY A 266 -10.48 20.34 26.35
CA GLY A 266 -11.72 20.68 27.05
C GLY A 266 -12.91 20.64 26.09
N GLU A 267 -13.75 21.69 26.14
CA GLU A 267 -14.94 21.83 25.30
C GLU A 267 -14.72 22.67 24.03
N ASN A 268 -13.54 23.28 23.87
CA ASN A 268 -13.29 24.13 22.71
C ASN A 268 -13.14 23.25 21.46
N THR A 269 -14.06 23.40 20.49
CA THR A 269 -14.07 22.63 19.24
C THR A 269 -13.57 23.43 18.03
N ASP A 270 -13.36 24.73 18.19
CA ASP A 270 -13.12 25.65 17.07
C ASP A 270 -11.79 25.36 16.37
N PHE A 271 -10.73 25.09 17.14
CA PHE A 271 -9.45 24.72 16.54
C PHE A 271 -9.50 23.33 15.87
N ILE A 272 -10.41 22.43 16.27
CA ILE A 272 -10.60 21.13 15.61
C ILE A 272 -11.15 21.37 14.21
N LEU A 273 -12.16 22.25 14.11
CA LEU A 273 -12.79 22.64 12.85
C LEU A 273 -11.82 23.38 11.94
N ASP A 274 -11.07 24.35 12.46
CA ASP A 274 -10.01 25.04 11.72
C ASP A 274 -9.05 24.03 11.06
N VAL A 275 -8.48 23.13 11.85
CA VAL A 275 -7.51 22.15 11.35
C VAL A 275 -8.16 21.17 10.38
N LEU A 276 -9.42 20.80 10.60
CA LEU A 276 -10.19 19.99 9.67
C LEU A 276 -10.35 20.70 8.31
N HIS A 277 -10.80 21.96 8.31
CA HIS A 277 -10.99 22.75 7.10
C HIS A 277 -9.67 22.93 6.33
N GLU A 278 -8.59 23.27 7.03
CA GLU A 278 -7.25 23.35 6.45
C GLU A 278 -6.81 22.00 5.85
N THR A 279 -7.04 20.88 6.56
CA THR A 279 -6.70 19.54 6.09
C THR A 279 -7.47 19.20 4.81
N VAL A 280 -8.79 19.38 4.81
CA VAL A 280 -9.64 19.10 3.64
C VAL A 280 -9.23 19.94 2.44
N GLN A 281 -8.92 21.22 2.66
CA GLN A 281 -8.44 22.12 1.62
C GLN A 281 -7.11 21.64 1.03
N GLN A 282 -6.11 21.35 1.88
CA GLN A 282 -4.78 20.92 1.44
C GLN A 282 -4.81 19.59 0.67
N TYR A 283 -5.60 18.62 1.13
CA TYR A 283 -5.70 17.31 0.48
C TYR A 283 -6.39 17.44 -0.86
N SER A 284 -7.48 18.20 -0.93
CA SER A 284 -8.22 18.43 -2.17
C SER A 284 -7.35 19.10 -3.24
N ILE A 285 -6.53 20.10 -2.86
CA ILE A 285 -5.58 20.76 -3.78
C ILE A 285 -4.51 19.76 -4.25
N SER A 286 -3.90 19.03 -3.32
CA SER A 286 -2.79 18.11 -3.62
C SER A 286 -3.25 16.95 -4.51
N VAL A 287 -4.41 16.38 -4.23
CA VAL A 287 -5.00 15.30 -5.02
C VAL A 287 -5.43 15.79 -6.40
N ARG A 288 -6.07 16.96 -6.50
CA ARG A 288 -6.43 17.54 -7.80
C ARG A 288 -5.22 17.70 -8.70
N ARG A 289 -4.13 18.30 -8.19
CA ARG A 289 -2.87 18.44 -8.93
C ARG A 289 -2.35 17.09 -9.42
N LYS A 290 -2.40 16.07 -8.56
CA LYS A 290 -1.91 14.73 -8.90
C LYS A 290 -2.79 14.04 -9.96
N VAL A 291 -4.12 14.18 -9.87
CA VAL A 291 -5.03 13.68 -10.91
C VAL A 291 -4.74 14.34 -12.26
N GLU A 292 -4.55 15.66 -12.28
CA GLU A 292 -4.22 16.38 -13.52
C GLU A 292 -2.85 15.94 -14.09
N CYS A 293 -1.85 15.70 -13.25
CA CYS A 293 -0.55 15.18 -13.69
C CYS A 293 -0.61 13.76 -14.28
N TYR A 294 -1.56 12.93 -13.85
CA TYR A 294 -1.72 11.54 -14.30
C TYR A 294 -3.05 11.32 -15.04
N LYS A 295 -3.50 12.37 -15.73
CA LYS A 295 -4.68 12.31 -16.59
C LYS A 295 -4.44 11.36 -17.77
N GLY A 296 -5.46 10.58 -18.12
CA GLY A 296 -5.41 9.63 -19.22
C GLY A 296 -6.77 9.43 -19.87
N ASP A 297 -6.88 8.35 -20.65
CA ASP A 297 -7.99 8.09 -21.57
C ASP A 297 -9.34 7.86 -20.86
N TYR A 298 -9.32 7.51 -19.56
CA TYR A 298 -10.51 7.30 -18.75
C TYR A 298 -10.98 8.55 -17.98
N TYR A 299 -10.39 9.72 -18.23
CA TYR A 299 -10.84 10.99 -17.67
C TYR A 299 -12.04 11.50 -18.47
N ARG A 300 -13.23 11.52 -17.85
CA ARG A 300 -14.48 11.87 -18.55
C ARG A 300 -14.96 13.27 -18.24
N GLU A 301 -14.91 13.68 -16.97
CA GLU A 301 -15.45 14.95 -16.49
C GLU A 301 -14.46 15.62 -15.55
N VAL A 302 -14.51 16.96 -15.49
CA VAL A 302 -13.58 17.73 -14.64
C VAL A 302 -13.80 17.40 -13.16
N ILE A 303 -12.75 16.90 -12.50
CA ILE A 303 -12.75 16.72 -11.04
C ILE A 303 -12.39 18.05 -10.39
N THR A 304 -13.41 18.81 -9.99
CA THR A 304 -13.22 20.09 -9.31
C THR A 304 -12.67 19.88 -7.90
N GLN A 305 -12.01 20.92 -7.36
CA GLN A 305 -11.61 20.93 -5.96
C GLN A 305 -12.83 20.79 -5.04
N GLN A 306 -14.00 21.34 -5.41
CA GLN A 306 -15.21 21.25 -4.62
C GLN A 306 -15.72 19.81 -4.52
N HIS A 307 -15.65 19.02 -5.60
CA HIS A 307 -15.99 17.59 -5.56
C HIS A 307 -15.14 16.85 -4.52
N LEU A 308 -13.83 17.10 -4.51
CA LEU A 308 -12.90 16.48 -3.56
C LEU A 308 -13.17 16.94 -2.12
N LYS A 309 -13.47 18.24 -1.90
CA LYS A 309 -13.84 18.75 -0.57
C LYS A 309 -15.09 18.06 -0.03
N ILE A 310 -16.13 17.92 -0.86
CA ILE A 310 -17.38 17.25 -0.47
C ILE A 310 -17.12 15.79 -0.09
N LEU A 311 -16.36 15.05 -0.90
CA LEU A 311 -16.00 13.67 -0.61
C LEU A 311 -15.18 13.54 0.68
N ALA A 312 -14.22 14.43 0.89
CA ALA A 312 -13.43 14.48 2.12
C ALA A 312 -14.32 14.71 3.35
N TYR A 313 -15.20 15.72 3.33
CA TYR A 313 -16.11 15.97 4.45
C TYR A 313 -17.07 14.79 4.70
N LYS A 314 -17.59 14.15 3.65
CA LYS A 314 -18.39 12.92 3.79
C LYS A 314 -17.60 11.83 4.53
N ALA A 315 -16.34 11.62 4.17
CA ALA A 315 -15.48 10.64 4.82
C ALA A 315 -15.29 10.95 6.32
N PHE A 316 -14.98 12.21 6.66
CA PHE A 316 -14.87 12.64 8.05
C PHE A 316 -16.17 12.44 8.83
N VAL A 317 -17.31 12.85 8.28
CA VAL A 317 -18.62 12.68 8.92
C VAL A 317 -18.92 11.21 9.21
N LEU A 318 -18.57 10.28 8.30
CA LEU A 318 -18.79 8.86 8.52
C LEU A 318 -17.96 8.29 9.66
N VAL A 319 -16.71 8.73 9.81
CA VAL A 319 -15.86 8.31 10.94
C VAL A 319 -16.34 8.95 12.24
N PHE A 320 -16.63 10.26 12.23
CA PHE A 320 -17.07 11.01 13.41
C PHE A 320 -18.40 10.50 13.99
N LYS A 321 -19.31 10.01 13.14
CA LYS A 321 -20.56 9.37 13.60
C LYS A 321 -20.32 8.18 14.53
N ARG A 322 -19.15 7.53 14.49
CA ARG A 322 -18.81 6.42 15.39
C ARG A 322 -18.52 6.87 16.83
N ARG A 323 -18.35 8.17 17.04
CA ARG A 323 -18.18 8.85 18.33
C ARG A 323 -19.03 10.12 18.35
N ASN A 324 -20.31 9.94 18.06
CA ASN A 324 -21.24 11.06 17.89
C ASN A 324 -21.31 11.94 19.15
N GLU A 325 -21.13 11.37 20.34
CA GLU A 325 -21.04 12.09 21.62
C GLU A 325 -19.91 13.13 21.67
N ILE A 326 -18.84 12.93 20.91
CA ILE A 326 -17.70 13.86 20.83
C ILE A 326 -17.86 14.83 19.66
N TYR A 327 -18.29 14.33 18.50
CA TYR A 327 -18.25 15.08 17.25
C TYR A 327 -19.59 15.69 16.83
N LYS A 328 -20.65 15.63 17.66
CA LYS A 328 -22.01 16.09 17.30
C LYS A 328 -22.02 17.52 16.73
N ASN A 329 -21.34 18.45 17.41
CA ASN A 329 -21.31 19.87 17.01
C ASN A 329 -20.50 20.05 15.71
N ILE A 330 -19.34 19.42 15.62
CA ILE A 330 -18.48 19.43 14.43
C ILE A 330 -19.24 18.88 13.21
N ILE A 331 -19.98 17.78 13.37
CA ILE A 331 -20.81 17.20 12.30
C ILE A 331 -21.91 18.17 11.88
N LYS A 332 -22.56 18.85 12.84
CA LYS A 332 -23.61 19.84 12.55
C LYS A 332 -23.05 20.99 11.71
N GLU A 333 -21.88 21.48 12.08
CA GLU A 333 -21.23 22.62 11.43
C GLU A 333 -20.72 22.29 10.02
N ILE A 334 -20.12 21.10 9.82
CA ILE A 334 -19.75 20.62 8.49
C ILE A 334 -20.98 20.60 7.57
N LYS A 335 -22.13 20.15 8.09
CA LYS A 335 -23.37 20.06 7.31
C LYS A 335 -24.02 21.41 7.04
N SER A 336 -23.79 22.43 7.87
CA SER A 336 -24.31 23.79 7.63
C SER A 336 -23.47 24.57 6.64
N VAL A 337 -22.15 24.34 6.63
CA VAL A 337 -21.21 25.10 5.78
C VAL A 337 -20.98 24.44 4.43
N CYS A 338 -21.12 23.10 4.34
CA CYS A 338 -20.91 22.37 3.10
C CYS A 338 -22.19 21.64 2.69
N ASP A 339 -22.73 21.99 1.52
CA ASP A 339 -23.70 21.11 0.87
C ASP A 339 -22.99 19.80 0.52
N LEU A 340 -23.35 18.74 1.23
CA LEU A 340 -22.80 17.41 1.01
C LEU A 340 -23.45 16.71 -0.18
N LYS A 341 -24.22 17.40 -1.03
CA LYS A 341 -24.65 16.86 -2.31
C LYS A 341 -23.50 16.85 -3.29
N LEU A 342 -23.23 15.67 -3.84
CA LEU A 342 -22.22 15.48 -4.86
C LEU A 342 -22.92 15.53 -6.21
N HIS A 343 -22.62 16.54 -7.02
CA HIS A 343 -23.18 16.68 -8.36
C HIS A 343 -22.09 16.33 -9.38
N PHE A 344 -22.32 15.26 -10.14
CA PHE A 344 -21.60 15.01 -11.38
C PHE A 344 -22.65 14.96 -12.49
N SER A 345 -22.30 15.39 -13.69
CA SER A 345 -23.21 15.38 -14.84
C SER A 345 -23.49 13.97 -15.35
N SER A 346 -22.71 12.98 -14.92
CA SER A 346 -22.72 11.62 -15.43
C SER A 346 -23.26 10.57 -14.46
N SER A 347 -23.95 9.57 -15.01
CA SER A 347 -24.54 8.44 -14.28
C SER A 347 -23.55 7.34 -13.86
N PHE A 348 -22.26 7.44 -14.23
CA PHE A 348 -21.29 6.36 -13.98
C PHE A 348 -20.76 6.32 -12.54
N ILE A 349 -21.14 7.29 -11.69
CA ILE A 349 -20.71 7.38 -10.30
C ILE A 349 -21.80 6.82 -9.39
N ASP A 350 -21.49 5.75 -8.67
CA ASP A 350 -22.38 5.22 -7.63
C ASP A 350 -22.30 6.08 -6.36
N TYR A 351 -23.20 7.04 -6.25
CA TYR A 351 -23.29 7.92 -5.09
C TYR A 351 -23.51 7.17 -3.77
N LYS A 352 -24.11 5.97 -3.79
CA LYS A 352 -24.36 5.19 -2.58
C LYS A 352 -23.04 4.77 -1.93
N TYR A 353 -21.99 4.55 -2.71
CA TYR A 353 -20.66 4.22 -2.20
C TYR A 353 -20.17 5.25 -1.16
N PHE A 354 -20.34 6.53 -1.45
CA PHE A 354 -19.85 7.64 -0.63
C PHE A 354 -20.73 7.98 0.58
N THR A 355 -21.77 7.19 0.86
CA THR A 355 -22.69 7.41 1.98
C THR A 355 -22.51 6.42 3.12
N ARG A 356 -21.63 5.43 2.96
CA ARG A 356 -21.38 4.36 3.93
C ARG A 356 -19.88 4.15 4.14
N LEU A 357 -19.52 3.60 5.29
CA LEU A 357 -18.14 3.15 5.51
C LEU A 357 -17.83 1.99 4.56
N PRO A 358 -16.71 2.03 3.82
CA PRO A 358 -16.26 0.91 3.02
C PRO A 358 -16.02 -0.33 3.90
N ALA A 359 -16.20 -1.53 3.34
CA ALA A 359 -16.19 -2.79 4.08
C ALA A 359 -14.93 -2.96 4.95
N ALA A 360 -13.75 -2.62 4.40
CA ALA A 360 -12.47 -2.68 5.11
C ALA A 360 -12.46 -1.89 6.43
N PHE A 361 -13.23 -0.81 6.53
CA PHE A 361 -13.24 0.09 7.69
C PHE A 361 -14.43 -0.13 8.64
N LYS A 362 -15.35 -1.02 8.32
CA LYS A 362 -16.60 -1.19 9.08
C LYS A 362 -16.36 -1.73 10.48
N ASP A 363 -15.48 -2.74 10.59
CA ASP A 363 -15.28 -3.51 11.82
C ASP A 363 -14.02 -3.13 12.61
N VAL A 364 -13.37 -2.01 12.25
CA VAL A 364 -12.22 -1.52 13.01
C VAL A 364 -12.66 -0.97 14.36
N LYS A 365 -11.86 -1.19 15.40
CA LYS A 365 -12.13 -0.68 16.75
C LYS A 365 -11.53 0.72 16.91
N VAL A 366 -12.32 1.64 17.44
CA VAL A 366 -11.85 3.00 17.81
C VAL A 366 -11.64 3.13 19.31
N ASN A 367 -12.47 2.48 20.13
CA ASN A 367 -12.41 2.56 21.58
C ASN A 367 -11.22 1.83 22.17
N ARG A 368 -10.62 2.41 23.21
CA ARG A 368 -9.63 1.73 24.04
C ARG A 368 -10.39 0.97 25.13
N SER A 369 -10.16 -0.34 25.21
CA SER A 369 -10.47 -1.13 26.39
C SER A 369 -9.15 -1.67 26.92
N ILE A 370 -9.02 -1.74 28.23
CA ILE A 370 -7.91 -2.47 28.85
C ILE A 370 -8.26 -3.96 28.73
N SER A 371 -7.42 -4.71 28.04
CA SER A 371 -7.41 -6.16 28.03
C SER A 371 -5.95 -6.54 28.25
N MET A 372 -5.63 -7.11 29.42
CA MET A 372 -4.29 -7.62 29.73
C MET A 372 -4.17 -9.05 29.24
#